data_AF-A0A9D6JAF1-F1
#
_entry.id   AF-A0A9D6JAF1-F1
#
_cell.length_a   1.000
_cell.length_b   1.000
_cell.length_c   1.000
_cell.angle_alpha   90.00
_cell.angle_beta   90.00
_cell.angle_gamma   90.00
#
_symmetry.space_group_name_H-M   'P 1'
#
loop_
_entity.id
_entity.type
_entity.pdbx_description
1 polymer ?
#
loop_
_entity_poly.entity_id
_entity_poly.type
_entity_poly.pdbx_seq_one_letter_code
_entity_poly.pdbx_strand_id
1 'polypeptide(L)'
;METVKTPGKRTVREVSEFLGTAVTKLVKTLIYEADRKPVVEQGIPPKLKQHKIAKTFVNEFGPEPVAVLVRGDHEVNETKLARVLGASLRLAGTSTIERLSGASVGFTGPVGLQGVRLLVDHAVMEVVNAVTGANAPDAHLVNVNPGRDFQPETVADLRMVTEEDRCPKCQGRLTFIKAIEVCHVFKLGTKYSQSLGAVFQDARRELKPMIMGCYGIGVNRIVAAAVEQLHDGQGIVWPIALAP
;
A
#
# COMPACT_ATOMS: atom_id res chain seq x y z
N MET A 1 -23.94 9.66 15.70
CA MET A 1 -23.82 8.32 15.08
C MET A 1 -24.89 7.41 15.69
N GLU A 2 -25.35 6.42 14.94
CA GLU A 2 -26.29 5.38 15.41
C GLU A 2 -25.91 4.01 14.83
N THR A 3 -26.27 2.94 15.53
CA THR A 3 -26.01 1.56 15.09
C THR A 3 -27.21 1.02 14.35
N VAL A 4 -26.99 0.50 13.14
CA VAL A 4 -28.00 -0.14 12.30
C VAL A 4 -27.63 -1.60 12.08
N LYS A 5 -28.59 -2.51 12.27
CA LYS A 5 -28.42 -3.93 11.98
C LYS A 5 -28.50 -4.17 10.47
N THR A 6 -27.50 -4.85 9.94
CA THR A 6 -27.29 -5.12 8.51
C THR A 6 -26.94 -6.60 8.30
N PRO A 7 -27.85 -7.53 8.61
CA PRO A 7 -27.56 -8.96 8.62
C PRO A 7 -27.13 -9.47 7.24
N GLY A 8 -25.96 -10.12 7.21
CA GLY A 8 -25.39 -10.71 6.00
C GLY A 8 -24.87 -9.71 4.96
N LYS A 9 -24.90 -8.39 5.23
CA LYS A 9 -24.39 -7.37 4.30
C LYS A 9 -22.93 -7.07 4.61
N ARG A 10 -22.00 -7.56 3.77
CA ARG A 10 -20.55 -7.51 4.04
C ARG A 10 -19.80 -6.60 3.10
N THR A 11 -20.23 -6.54 1.84
CA THR A 11 -19.57 -5.73 0.82
C THR A 11 -20.11 -4.30 0.82
N VAL A 12 -19.30 -3.36 0.32
CA VAL A 12 -19.70 -1.96 0.16
C VAL A 12 -21.00 -1.82 -0.64
N ARG A 13 -21.15 -2.60 -1.71
CA ARG A 13 -22.35 -2.56 -2.56
C ARG A 13 -23.59 -3.04 -1.81
N GLU A 14 -23.50 -4.19 -1.14
CA GLU A 14 -24.61 -4.75 -0.36
C GLU A 14 -25.10 -3.79 0.74
N VAL A 15 -24.18 -3.13 1.43
CA VAL A 15 -24.49 -2.18 2.51
C VAL A 15 -25.07 -0.88 1.92
N SER A 16 -24.49 -0.38 0.83
CA SER A 16 -24.96 0.79 0.09
C SER A 16 -26.41 0.61 -0.39
N GLU A 17 -26.72 -0.53 -1.00
CA GLU A 17 -28.06 -0.88 -1.45
C GLU A 17 -29.04 -1.04 -0.29
N PHE A 18 -28.64 -1.74 0.79
CA PHE A 18 -29.50 -1.98 1.94
C PHE A 18 -29.87 -0.70 2.70
N LEU A 19 -28.92 0.23 2.84
CA LEU A 19 -29.12 1.49 3.55
C LEU A 19 -29.59 2.64 2.66
N GLY A 20 -29.68 2.44 1.34
CA GLY A 20 -30.06 3.49 0.39
C GLY A 20 -29.08 4.67 0.36
N THR A 21 -27.78 4.41 0.52
CA THR A 21 -26.73 5.44 0.57
C THR A 21 -25.69 5.23 -0.53
N ALA A 22 -25.01 6.29 -0.97
CA ALA A 22 -23.96 6.17 -1.97
C ALA A 22 -22.72 5.45 -1.42
N VAL A 23 -22.03 4.68 -2.27
CA VAL A 23 -20.75 4.01 -1.93
C VAL A 23 -19.66 4.99 -1.45
N THR A 24 -19.73 6.25 -1.87
CA THR A 24 -18.84 7.34 -1.44
C THR A 24 -19.07 7.78 0.01
N LYS A 25 -20.19 7.38 0.63
CA LYS A 25 -20.43 7.57 2.06
C LYS A 25 -19.92 6.42 2.91
N LEU A 26 -19.58 5.28 2.31
CA LEU A 26 -19.04 4.16 3.05
C LEU A 26 -17.54 4.36 3.29
N VAL A 27 -17.05 3.87 4.43
CA VAL A 27 -15.62 3.83 4.75
C VAL A 27 -15.26 2.38 5.06
N LYS A 28 -14.36 1.81 4.25
CA LYS A 28 -13.78 0.49 4.48
C LYS A 28 -12.69 0.62 5.54
N THR A 29 -12.70 -0.28 6.51
CA THR A 29 -11.61 -0.42 7.49
C THR A 29 -10.95 -1.77 7.27
N LEU A 30 -9.70 -1.75 6.81
CA LEU A 30 -8.89 -2.96 6.59
C LEU A 30 -7.84 -3.06 7.67
N ILE A 31 -7.63 -4.25 8.23
CA ILE A 31 -6.55 -4.49 9.19
C ILE A 31 -5.38 -5.14 8.45
N TYR A 32 -4.22 -4.50 8.56
CA TYR A 32 -2.94 -5.01 8.07
C TYR A 32 -2.05 -5.36 9.25
N GLU A 33 -1.18 -6.34 9.06
CA GLU A 33 -0.08 -6.66 9.96
C GLU A 33 1.21 -6.08 9.34
N ALA A 34 1.76 -5.07 10.01
CA ALA A 34 2.96 -4.37 9.62
C ALA A 34 4.18 -4.99 10.30
N ASP A 35 5.03 -5.65 9.52
CA ASP A 35 6.31 -6.14 9.99
C ASP A 35 7.38 -5.09 9.69
N ARG A 36 7.72 -4.31 10.73
CA ARG A 36 8.90 -3.47 10.72
C ARG A 36 10.10 -4.40 10.83
N LYS A 37 10.59 -4.86 9.69
CA LYS A 37 11.97 -5.33 9.61
C LYS A 37 12.85 -4.23 10.21
N PRO A 38 13.87 -4.57 11.02
CA PRO A 38 14.78 -3.56 11.51
C PRO A 38 15.21 -2.73 10.31
N VAL A 39 14.98 -1.42 10.40
CA VAL A 39 15.69 -0.48 9.54
C VAL A 39 17.13 -0.78 9.86
N VAL A 40 17.82 -1.49 8.97
CA VAL A 40 19.28 -1.44 8.96
C VAL A 40 19.53 0.03 8.82
N GLU A 41 19.99 0.67 9.90
CA GLU A 41 20.42 2.05 9.85
C GLU A 41 21.34 2.15 8.64
N GLN A 42 20.85 2.83 7.60
CA GLN A 42 21.53 2.89 6.32
C GLN A 42 22.79 3.71 6.53
N GLY A 43 23.89 3.02 6.82
CA GLY A 43 25.23 3.60 6.90
C GLY A 43 25.86 3.60 8.28
N ILE A 44 26.31 2.44 8.76
CA ILE A 44 27.55 2.35 9.54
C ILE A 44 28.35 1.15 9.02
N PRO A 45 29.53 1.34 8.39
CA PRO A 45 30.39 0.24 8.00
C PRO A 45 31.12 -0.31 9.23
N PRO A 46 31.22 -1.64 9.43
CA PRO A 46 32.09 -2.16 10.47
C PRO A 46 33.54 -2.11 9.98
N LYS A 47 34.30 -1.09 10.39
CA LYS A 47 35.76 -1.23 10.44
C LYS A 47 36.12 -2.01 11.72
N LEU A 48 36.55 -3.26 11.49
CA LEU A 48 37.55 -4.02 12.24
C LEU A 48 37.38 -4.22 13.77
N LYS A 49 37.30 -5.53 14.09
CA LYS A 49 37.65 -6.25 15.33
C LYS A 49 36.57 -6.46 16.41
N GLN A 50 36.18 -7.73 16.48
CA GLN A 50 36.00 -8.59 17.67
C GLN A 50 34.95 -8.21 18.73
N HIS A 51 34.05 -9.17 18.98
CA HIS A 51 33.14 -9.29 20.12
C HIS A 51 32.03 -8.23 20.25
N LYS A 52 30.97 -8.38 19.46
CA LYS A 52 29.58 -8.35 19.96
C LYS A 52 28.65 -8.81 18.86
N ILE A 53 27.84 -9.79 19.21
CA ILE A 53 26.78 -10.43 18.42
C ILE A 53 26.00 -9.32 17.71
N ALA A 54 25.83 -9.45 16.39
CA ALA A 54 24.83 -8.69 15.66
C ALA A 54 23.48 -9.01 16.32
N LYS A 55 23.01 -8.14 17.21
CA LYS A 55 21.66 -8.23 17.74
C LYS A 55 20.74 -7.85 16.60
N THR A 56 20.31 -8.88 15.86
CA THR A 56 19.07 -8.84 15.10
C THR A 56 17.99 -8.33 16.05
N PHE A 57 17.61 -7.06 15.92
CA PHE A 57 16.35 -6.58 16.49
C PHE A 57 15.25 -7.21 15.64
N VAL A 58 14.95 -8.48 15.93
CA VAL A 58 13.61 -9.01 15.71
C VAL A 58 12.70 -8.04 16.47
N ASN A 59 11.63 -7.53 15.85
CA ASN A 59 10.62 -6.84 16.64
C ASN A 59 10.19 -7.83 17.72
N GLU A 60 10.58 -7.61 18.97
CA GLU A 60 10.36 -8.57 20.08
C GLU A 60 8.87 -8.87 20.28
N PHE A 61 8.00 -8.06 19.67
CA PHE A 61 6.55 -8.08 19.76
C PHE A 61 5.82 -8.60 18.50
N GLY A 62 6.54 -9.11 17.49
CA GLY A 62 5.92 -9.61 16.25
C GLY A 62 5.34 -8.49 15.36
N PRO A 63 4.61 -8.82 14.28
CA PRO A 63 4.03 -7.82 13.39
C PRO A 63 2.92 -7.02 14.08
N GLU A 64 2.94 -5.71 13.92
CA GLU A 64 2.01 -4.77 14.57
C GLU A 64 0.73 -4.62 13.73
N PRO A 65 -0.47 -4.80 14.32
CA PRO A 65 -1.71 -4.56 13.59
C PRO A 65 -1.97 -3.06 13.41
N VAL A 66 -2.34 -2.68 12.19
CA VAL A 66 -2.70 -1.31 11.81
C VAL A 66 -4.03 -1.33 11.07
N ALA A 67 -4.89 -0.36 11.34
CA ALA A 67 -6.16 -0.20 10.63
C ALA A 67 -6.03 0.90 9.59
N VAL A 68 -6.49 0.60 8.38
CA VAL A 68 -6.36 1.46 7.21
C VAL A 68 -7.73 1.77 6.67
N LEU A 69 -8.04 3.07 6.57
CA LEU A 69 -9.34 3.55 6.16
C LEU A 69 -9.28 4.18 4.77
N VAL A 70 -10.16 3.72 3.89
CA VAL A 70 -10.40 4.31 2.56
C VAL A 70 -11.89 4.42 2.31
N ARG A 71 -12.29 5.35 1.43
CA ARG A 71 -13.69 5.50 1.00
C ARG A 71 -14.18 4.23 0.27
N GLY A 72 -15.47 3.95 0.30
CA GLY A 72 -16.06 2.70 -0.17
C GLY A 72 -15.78 2.39 -1.64
N ASP A 73 -15.66 3.42 -2.46
CA ASP A 73 -15.32 3.39 -3.90
C ASP A 73 -13.82 3.41 -4.21
N HIS A 74 -12.95 3.45 -3.19
CA HIS A 74 -11.50 3.47 -3.35
C HIS A 74 -10.86 2.18 -2.84
N GLU A 75 -9.76 1.74 -3.45
CA GLU A 75 -8.96 0.61 -2.96
C GLU A 75 -7.67 1.09 -2.31
N VAL A 76 -7.19 0.34 -1.30
CA VAL A 76 -5.90 0.63 -0.64
C VAL A 76 -4.75 0.42 -1.63
N ASN A 77 -3.80 1.34 -1.65
CA ASN A 77 -2.51 1.17 -2.31
C ASN A 77 -1.48 0.71 -1.29
N GLU A 78 -1.19 -0.59 -1.27
CA GLU A 78 -0.27 -1.19 -0.30
C GLU A 78 1.18 -0.66 -0.44
N THR A 79 1.57 -0.20 -1.63
CA THR A 79 2.91 0.41 -1.82
C THR A 79 3.00 1.77 -1.13
N LYS A 80 1.95 2.61 -1.23
CA LYS A 80 1.89 3.89 -0.51
C LYS A 80 1.84 3.65 0.99
N LEU A 81 1.00 2.71 1.45
CA LEU A 81 0.89 2.33 2.85
C LEU A 81 2.21 1.81 3.42
N ALA A 82 2.91 0.93 2.70
CA ALA A 82 4.21 0.39 3.12
C ALA A 82 5.26 1.48 3.26
N ARG A 83 5.23 2.48 2.36
CA ARG A 83 6.11 3.64 2.42
C ARG A 83 5.82 4.55 3.61
N VAL A 84 4.54 4.79 3.93
CA VAL A 84 4.12 5.57 5.10
C VAL A 84 4.55 4.87 6.39
N LEU A 85 4.42 3.55 6.45
CA LEU A 85 4.74 2.76 7.64
C LEU A 85 6.22 2.38 7.76
N GLY A 86 6.98 2.44 6.67
CA GLY A 86 8.36 1.93 6.62
C GLY A 86 8.44 0.42 6.90
N ALA A 87 7.41 -0.34 6.53
CA ALA A 87 7.23 -1.74 6.92
C ALA A 87 6.77 -2.61 5.75
N SER A 88 7.06 -3.91 5.82
CA SER A 88 6.38 -4.90 4.97
C SER A 88 4.98 -5.16 5.52
N LEU A 89 4.04 -5.45 4.61
CA LEU A 89 2.62 -5.55 4.94
C LEU A 89 2.05 -6.90 4.52
N ARG A 90 1.08 -7.38 5.30
CA ARG A 90 0.14 -8.43 4.90
C ARG A 90 -1.22 -8.13 5.48
N LEU A 91 -2.29 -8.53 4.80
CA LEU A 91 -3.63 -8.45 5.39
C LEU A 91 -3.69 -9.33 6.63
N ALA A 92 -4.35 -8.83 7.67
CA ALA A 92 -4.55 -9.58 8.90
C ALA A 92 -5.50 -10.77 8.65
N GLY A 93 -5.20 -11.90 9.28
CA GLY A 93 -6.11 -13.04 9.30
C GLY A 93 -7.39 -12.78 10.10
N THR A 94 -8.44 -13.57 9.84
CA THR A 94 -9.76 -13.43 10.48
C THR A 94 -9.69 -13.40 12.01
N SER A 95 -8.86 -14.26 12.62
CA SER A 95 -8.71 -14.32 14.08
C SER A 95 -8.18 -13.00 14.69
N THR A 96 -7.31 -12.30 13.98
CA THR A 96 -6.81 -10.99 14.42
C THR A 96 -7.89 -9.93 14.29
N ILE A 97 -8.65 -9.95 13.20
CA ILE A 97 -9.75 -9.01 12.96
C ILE A 97 -10.85 -9.19 14.01
N GLU A 98 -11.26 -10.43 14.30
CA GLU A 98 -12.26 -10.73 15.33
C GLU A 98 -11.78 -10.35 16.72
N ARG A 99 -10.52 -10.62 17.05
CA ARG A 99 -9.93 -10.22 18.35
C ARG A 99 -9.93 -8.70 18.55
N LEU A 100 -9.65 -7.93 17.50
CA LEU A 100 -9.54 -6.47 17.59
C LEU A 100 -10.89 -5.77 17.49
N SER A 101 -11.77 -6.26 16.62
CA SER A 101 -13.02 -5.58 16.26
C SER A 101 -14.26 -6.27 16.80
N GLY A 102 -14.16 -7.46 17.39
CA GLY A 102 -15.34 -8.25 17.80
C GLY A 102 -16.21 -8.71 16.62
N ALA A 103 -15.76 -8.52 15.38
CA ALA A 103 -16.54 -8.78 14.18
C ALA A 103 -15.68 -9.36 13.05
N SER A 104 -16.36 -9.88 12.03
CA SER A 104 -15.73 -10.39 10.82
C SER A 104 -15.49 -9.28 9.80
N VAL A 105 -14.71 -9.60 8.76
CA VAL A 105 -14.47 -8.73 7.61
C VAL A 105 -15.80 -8.22 7.05
N GLY A 106 -15.88 -6.91 6.81
CA GLY A 106 -17.10 -6.22 6.35
C GLY A 106 -17.86 -5.49 7.46
N PHE A 107 -17.61 -5.82 8.73
CA PHE A 107 -18.25 -5.16 9.88
C PHE A 107 -17.26 -4.45 10.82
N THR A 108 -15.97 -4.48 10.48
CA THR A 108 -14.92 -3.72 11.18
C THR A 108 -14.99 -2.24 10.83
N GLY A 109 -14.87 -1.37 11.83
CA GLY A 109 -14.89 0.09 11.69
C GLY A 109 -13.92 0.80 12.63
N PRO A 110 -13.72 2.12 12.47
CA PRO A 110 -12.73 2.88 13.24
C PRO A 110 -13.20 3.28 14.64
N VAL A 111 -14.51 3.35 14.87
CA VAL A 111 -15.08 3.87 16.13
C VAL A 111 -14.86 2.85 17.24
N GLY A 112 -14.15 3.27 18.29
CA GLY A 112 -13.86 2.42 19.45
C GLY A 112 -12.87 1.29 19.18
N LEU A 113 -12.22 1.24 18.01
CA LEU A 113 -11.21 0.24 17.70
C LEU A 113 -9.93 0.53 18.49
N GLN A 114 -9.52 -0.41 19.35
CA GLN A 114 -8.37 -0.26 20.25
C GLN A 114 -7.21 -1.19 19.85
N GLY A 115 -6.00 -0.86 20.30
CA GLY A 115 -4.82 -1.70 20.08
C GLY A 115 -4.31 -1.72 18.63
N VAL A 116 -4.73 -0.76 17.82
CA VAL A 116 -4.26 -0.54 16.45
C VAL A 116 -4.07 0.94 16.18
N ARG A 117 -3.12 1.23 15.29
CA ARG A 117 -2.91 2.57 14.75
C ARG A 117 -3.92 2.83 13.63
N LEU A 118 -4.59 3.98 13.65
CA LEU A 118 -5.55 4.37 12.60
C LEU A 118 -4.86 5.22 11.53
N LEU A 119 -4.66 4.64 10.36
CA LEU A 119 -4.16 5.33 9.16
C LEU A 119 -5.33 5.58 8.20
N VAL A 120 -5.51 6.83 7.79
CA VAL A 120 -6.72 7.26 7.08
C VAL A 120 -6.36 7.98 5.79
N ASP A 121 -6.99 7.58 4.68
CA ASP A 121 -6.87 8.27 3.41
C ASP A 121 -7.51 9.67 3.48
N HIS A 122 -6.92 10.66 2.80
CA HIS A 122 -7.46 12.01 2.75
C HIS A 122 -8.95 12.06 2.38
N ALA A 123 -9.42 11.24 1.44
CA ALA A 123 -10.81 11.25 1.00
C ALA A 123 -11.80 10.81 2.10
N VAL A 124 -11.35 10.04 3.10
CA VAL A 124 -12.20 9.64 4.23
C VAL A 124 -12.44 10.81 5.17
N MET A 125 -11.44 11.67 5.36
CA MET A 125 -11.54 12.85 6.24
C MET A 125 -12.57 13.87 5.73
N GLU A 126 -12.91 13.83 4.45
CA GLU A 126 -13.90 14.69 3.81
C GLU A 126 -15.33 14.12 3.86
N VAL A 127 -15.51 12.87 4.30
CA VAL A 127 -16.83 12.23 4.34
C VAL A 127 -17.61 12.72 5.57
N VAL A 128 -18.69 13.44 5.30
CA VAL A 128 -19.69 13.81 6.32
C VAL A 128 -20.74 12.71 6.44
N ASN A 129 -21.08 12.33 7.68
CA ASN A 129 -22.06 11.29 7.99
C ASN A 129 -21.78 9.96 7.27
N ALA A 130 -20.55 9.49 7.41
CA ALA A 130 -20.08 8.22 6.88
C ALA A 130 -20.84 7.02 7.45
N VAL A 131 -20.81 5.93 6.70
CA VAL A 131 -21.19 4.58 7.12
C VAL A 131 -19.93 3.75 7.31
N THR A 132 -19.76 3.15 8.47
CA THR A 132 -18.62 2.28 8.79
C THR A 132 -19.11 0.97 9.39
N GLY A 133 -18.25 -0.06 9.44
CA GLY A 133 -18.52 -1.21 10.30
C GLY A 133 -18.73 -0.78 11.76
N ALA A 134 -19.53 -1.53 12.52
CA ALA A 134 -19.84 -1.21 13.91
C ALA A 134 -18.93 -1.90 14.94
N ASN A 135 -17.91 -2.66 14.50
CA ASN A 135 -17.13 -3.54 15.39
C ASN A 135 -18.06 -4.52 16.15
N ALA A 136 -19.09 -4.99 15.44
CA ALA A 136 -20.03 -5.98 15.92
C ALA A 136 -20.58 -6.80 14.72
N PRO A 137 -20.90 -8.08 14.90
CA PRO A 137 -21.47 -8.89 13.84
C PRO A 137 -22.76 -8.26 13.30
N ASP A 138 -22.91 -8.26 11.97
CA ASP A 138 -24.14 -7.89 11.29
C ASP A 138 -24.63 -6.46 11.62
N ALA A 139 -23.70 -5.54 11.86
CA ALA A 139 -24.04 -4.16 12.19
C ALA A 139 -23.07 -3.14 11.57
N HIS A 140 -23.62 -1.99 11.19
CA HIS A 140 -22.90 -0.82 10.73
C HIS A 140 -23.27 0.39 11.59
N LEU A 141 -22.33 1.33 11.70
CA LEU A 141 -22.61 2.66 12.24
C LEU A 141 -22.92 3.60 11.08
N VAL A 142 -23.96 4.41 11.23
CA VAL A 142 -24.28 5.49 10.30
C VAL A 142 -24.13 6.84 11.00
N ASN A 143 -24.04 7.90 10.20
CA ASN A 143 -23.79 9.26 10.68
C ASN A 143 -22.46 9.39 11.44
N VAL A 144 -21.44 8.62 11.05
CA VAL A 144 -20.08 8.70 11.60
C VAL A 144 -19.34 9.88 10.98
N ASN A 145 -18.62 10.67 11.78
CA ASN A 145 -17.87 11.83 11.32
C ASN A 145 -16.41 11.75 11.82
N PRO A 146 -15.42 11.78 10.92
CA PRO A 146 -14.02 11.89 11.29
C PRO A 146 -13.77 13.09 12.21
N GLY A 147 -12.90 12.94 13.20
CA GLY A 147 -12.60 13.98 14.21
C GLY A 147 -13.62 14.07 15.35
N ARG A 148 -14.90 13.74 15.11
CA ARG A 148 -15.91 13.63 16.17
C ARG A 148 -15.96 12.24 16.79
N ASP A 149 -16.04 11.20 15.95
CA ASP A 149 -16.31 9.82 16.40
C ASP A 149 -15.06 8.92 16.38
N PHE A 150 -14.04 9.29 15.62
CA PHE A 150 -12.72 8.64 15.65
C PHE A 150 -11.63 9.65 15.29
N GLN A 151 -10.45 9.46 15.87
CA GLN A 151 -9.30 10.32 15.61
C GLN A 151 -8.21 9.53 14.86
N PRO A 152 -7.82 9.94 13.64
CA PRO A 152 -6.71 9.31 12.93
C PRO A 152 -5.39 9.57 13.66
N GLU A 153 -4.49 8.59 13.65
CA GLU A 153 -3.09 8.82 14.02
C GLU A 153 -2.35 9.46 12.85
N THR A 154 -2.59 8.97 11.64
CA THR A 154 -1.94 9.46 10.42
C THR A 154 -2.98 9.64 9.32
N VAL A 155 -2.94 10.79 8.67
CA VAL A 155 -3.71 11.06 7.45
C VAL A 155 -2.71 11.16 6.29
N ALA A 156 -2.89 10.36 5.25
CA ALA A 156 -1.97 10.28 4.11
C ALA A 156 -2.68 9.87 2.81
N ASP A 157 -1.98 9.94 1.68
CA ASP A 157 -2.41 9.34 0.41
C ASP A 157 -2.22 7.83 0.47
N LEU A 158 -3.32 7.08 0.67
CA LEU A 158 -3.30 5.64 0.92
C LEU A 158 -4.06 4.83 -0.12
N ARG A 159 -4.68 5.47 -1.10
CA ARG A 159 -5.53 4.79 -2.10
C ARG A 159 -4.89 4.66 -3.47
N MET A 160 -5.44 3.73 -4.25
CA MET A 160 -5.27 3.70 -5.70
C MET A 160 -5.98 4.91 -6.33
N VAL A 161 -5.37 5.45 -7.37
CA VAL A 161 -6.01 6.47 -8.21
C VAL A 161 -7.13 5.85 -9.03
N THR A 162 -8.10 6.66 -9.46
CA THR A 162 -9.18 6.30 -10.38
C THR A 162 -9.17 7.23 -11.60
N GLU A 163 -9.98 6.95 -12.62
CA GLU A 163 -10.10 7.84 -13.79
C GLU A 163 -10.85 9.16 -13.48
N GLU A 164 -11.56 9.21 -12.35
CA GLU A 164 -12.19 10.42 -11.84
C GLU A 164 -11.18 11.40 -11.24
N ASP A 165 -9.98 10.92 -10.90
CA ASP A 165 -8.92 11.76 -10.37
C ASP A 165 -8.29 12.67 -11.42
N ARG A 166 -7.78 13.80 -10.95
CA ARG A 166 -7.00 14.74 -11.75
C ARG A 166 -5.51 14.50 -11.58
N CYS A 167 -4.78 14.67 -12.68
CA CYS A 167 -3.33 14.62 -12.66
C CYS A 167 -2.78 15.66 -11.67
N PRO A 168 -1.96 15.28 -10.68
CA PRO A 168 -1.45 16.23 -9.68
C PRO A 168 -0.50 17.28 -10.28
N LYS A 169 0.00 17.07 -11.51
CA LYS A 169 0.92 17.99 -12.19
C LYS A 169 0.21 18.97 -13.12
N CYS A 170 -0.76 18.51 -13.91
CA CYS A 170 -1.39 19.31 -14.96
C CYS A 170 -2.92 19.44 -14.84
N GLN A 171 -3.54 18.80 -13.85
CA GLN A 171 -5.00 18.79 -13.63
C GLN A 171 -5.82 18.14 -14.78
N GLY A 172 -5.15 17.53 -15.76
CA GLY A 172 -5.78 16.73 -16.81
C GLY A 172 -6.46 15.47 -16.27
N ARG A 173 -7.28 14.83 -17.11
CA ARG A 173 -7.91 13.54 -16.80
C ARG A 173 -6.85 12.43 -16.81
N LEU A 174 -7.02 11.43 -15.95
CA LEU A 174 -6.24 10.21 -15.99
C LEU A 174 -6.93 9.18 -16.90
N THR A 175 -6.12 8.34 -17.56
CA THR A 175 -6.62 7.23 -18.39
C THR A 175 -5.75 6.02 -18.13
N PHE A 176 -6.39 4.86 -17.99
CA PHE A 176 -5.70 3.64 -17.62
C PHE A 176 -5.47 2.80 -18.87
N ILE A 177 -4.21 2.47 -19.11
CA ILE A 177 -3.82 1.53 -20.15
C ILE A 177 -3.13 0.33 -19.51
N LYS A 178 -3.38 -0.86 -20.05
CA LYS A 178 -2.61 -2.05 -19.68
C LYS A 178 -1.34 -2.06 -20.50
N ALA A 179 -0.21 -2.30 -19.84
CA ALA A 179 1.09 -2.33 -20.48
C ALA A 179 1.92 -3.49 -19.93
N ILE A 180 2.83 -3.99 -20.76
CA ILE A 180 3.85 -4.97 -20.36
C ILE A 180 5.13 -4.20 -20.09
N GLU A 181 5.62 -4.24 -18.85
CA GLU A 181 6.91 -3.65 -18.50
C GLU A 181 8.05 -4.48 -19.12
N VAL A 182 8.68 -3.97 -20.18
CA VAL A 182 9.82 -4.62 -20.85
C VAL A 182 11.18 -4.14 -20.34
N CYS A 183 11.21 -2.99 -19.65
CA CYS A 183 12.43 -2.36 -19.17
C CYS A 183 12.16 -1.58 -17.87
N HIS A 184 13.16 -1.53 -17.00
CA HIS A 184 13.17 -0.69 -15.80
C HIS A 184 14.55 -0.06 -15.59
N VAL A 185 14.58 1.22 -15.24
CA VAL A 185 15.78 1.93 -14.84
C VAL A 185 15.67 2.40 -13.39
N PHE A 186 16.68 2.10 -12.57
CA PHE A 186 16.69 2.45 -11.15
C PHE A 186 17.87 3.35 -10.82
N LYS A 187 17.60 4.43 -10.09
CA LYS A 187 18.63 5.18 -9.34
C LYS A 187 18.81 4.47 -8.00
N LEU A 188 19.84 3.63 -7.90
CA LEU A 188 20.12 2.85 -6.69
C LEU A 188 20.79 3.68 -5.59
N GLY A 189 21.36 4.83 -5.97
CA GLY A 189 22.10 5.67 -5.05
C GLY A 189 23.29 4.90 -4.48
N THR A 190 23.43 4.89 -3.16
CA THR A 190 24.54 4.24 -2.47
C THR A 190 24.15 2.93 -1.78
N LYS A 191 22.95 2.41 -2.03
CA LYS A 191 22.39 1.25 -1.32
C LYS A 191 23.33 0.04 -1.30
N TYR A 192 23.87 -0.33 -2.46
CA TYR A 192 24.76 -1.49 -2.59
C TYR A 192 26.22 -1.15 -2.33
N SER A 193 26.66 0.04 -2.74
CA SER A 193 28.06 0.45 -2.56
C SER A 193 28.41 0.63 -1.08
N GLN A 194 27.48 1.13 -0.26
CA GLN A 194 27.64 1.17 1.20
C GLN A 194 27.70 -0.23 1.81
N SER A 195 26.79 -1.14 1.44
CA SER A 195 26.73 -2.48 2.03
C SER A 195 27.90 -3.38 1.62
N LEU A 196 28.40 -3.22 0.40
CA LEU A 196 29.47 -4.04 -0.16
C LEU A 196 30.86 -3.38 -0.03
N GLY A 197 30.94 -2.16 0.49
CA GLY A 197 32.20 -1.42 0.60
C GLY A 197 32.79 -0.96 -0.75
N ALA A 198 31.96 -0.80 -1.78
CA ALA A 198 32.40 -0.30 -3.09
C ALA A 198 32.59 1.23 -3.02
N VAL A 199 33.82 1.65 -2.71
CA VAL A 199 34.19 3.06 -2.52
C VAL A 199 35.21 3.51 -3.55
N PHE A 200 35.24 4.81 -3.84
CA PHE A 200 36.29 5.48 -4.61
C PHE A 200 36.90 6.62 -3.78
N GLN A 201 38.10 7.05 -4.15
CA GLN A 201 38.73 8.22 -3.55
C GLN A 201 38.38 9.46 -4.36
N ASP A 202 37.83 10.48 -3.72
CA ASP A 202 37.48 11.73 -4.38
C ASP A 202 38.68 12.71 -4.51
N ALA A 203 38.44 13.89 -5.08
CA ALA A 203 39.46 14.92 -5.26
C ALA A 203 40.11 15.41 -3.95
N ARG A 204 39.44 15.22 -2.80
CA ARG A 204 39.95 15.56 -1.46
C ARG A 204 40.62 14.39 -0.76
N ARG A 205 40.83 13.28 -1.46
CA ARG A 205 41.37 12.04 -0.93
C ARG A 205 40.46 11.32 0.07
N GLU A 206 39.17 11.66 0.10
CA GLU A 206 38.17 11.02 0.96
C GLU A 206 37.57 9.79 0.28
N LEU A 207 37.35 8.72 1.04
CA LEU A 207 36.65 7.54 0.54
C LEU A 207 35.14 7.79 0.53
N LYS A 208 34.54 7.72 -0.66
CA LYS A 208 33.08 7.89 -0.85
C LYS A 208 32.48 6.65 -1.51
N PRO A 209 31.27 6.22 -1.09
CA PRO A 209 30.57 5.13 -1.77
C PRO A 209 30.21 5.56 -3.20
N MET A 210 30.33 4.63 -4.13
CA MET A 210 29.94 4.87 -5.52
C MET A 210 28.42 5.12 -5.63
N ILE A 211 28.01 6.12 -6.40
CA ILE A 211 26.60 6.30 -6.77
C ILE A 211 26.28 5.35 -7.92
N MET A 212 25.24 4.55 -7.76
CA MET A 212 24.91 3.45 -8.68
C MET A 212 23.59 3.68 -9.39
N GLY A 213 23.56 3.28 -10.65
CA GLY A 213 22.36 3.07 -11.45
C GLY A 213 22.27 1.62 -11.91
N CYS A 214 21.06 1.16 -12.21
CA CYS A 214 20.84 -0.15 -12.83
C CYS A 214 19.82 -0.02 -13.96
N TYR A 215 20.08 -0.77 -15.04
CA TYR A 215 19.31 -0.74 -16.28
C TYR A 215 18.99 -2.18 -16.65
N GLY A 216 17.71 -2.56 -16.59
CA GLY A 216 17.27 -3.92 -16.88
C GLY A 216 16.32 -3.95 -18.07
N ILE A 217 16.62 -4.80 -19.06
CA ILE A 217 15.77 -5.06 -20.21
C ILE A 217 15.44 -6.55 -20.26
N GLY A 218 14.15 -6.88 -20.30
CA GLY A 218 13.68 -8.26 -20.42
C GLY A 218 13.71 -8.72 -21.88
N VAL A 219 14.86 -9.18 -22.37
CA VAL A 219 15.03 -9.59 -23.79
C VAL A 219 13.95 -10.58 -24.24
N ASN A 220 13.72 -11.65 -23.48
CA ASN A 220 12.68 -12.63 -23.81
C ASN A 220 11.26 -12.05 -23.71
N ARG A 221 11.05 -11.07 -22.81
CA ARG A 221 9.77 -10.40 -22.64
C ARG A 221 9.47 -9.45 -23.80
N ILE A 222 10.49 -8.86 -24.43
CA ILE A 222 10.30 -8.05 -25.64
C ILE A 222 9.71 -8.89 -26.76
N VAL A 223 10.21 -10.11 -26.97
CA VAL A 223 9.68 -11.03 -28.00
C VAL A 223 8.21 -11.33 -27.73
N ALA A 224 7.87 -11.71 -26.50
CA ALA A 224 6.48 -11.97 -26.11
C ALA A 224 5.58 -10.73 -26.25
N ALA A 225 6.07 -9.55 -25.85
CA ALA A 225 5.33 -8.30 -25.96
C ALA A 225 5.13 -7.88 -27.43
N ALA A 226 6.09 -8.16 -28.31
CA ALA A 226 5.97 -7.91 -29.74
C ALA A 226 4.88 -8.80 -30.35
N VAL A 227 4.86 -10.10 -30.02
CA VAL A 227 3.80 -11.02 -30.46
C VAL A 227 2.43 -10.59 -29.93
N GLU A 228 2.33 -10.22 -28.65
CA GLU A 228 1.07 -9.76 -28.05
C GLU A 228 0.50 -8.52 -28.77
N GLN A 229 1.37 -7.58 -29.17
CA GLN A 229 0.94 -6.36 -29.87
C GLN A 229 0.79 -6.54 -31.38
N LEU A 230 1.51 -7.49 -31.98
CA LEU A 230 1.63 -7.66 -33.43
C LEU A 230 1.30 -9.10 -33.81
N HIS A 231 0.01 -9.40 -33.79
CA HIS A 231 -0.55 -10.63 -34.32
C HIS A 231 -1.90 -10.37 -34.98
N ASP A 232 -2.32 -11.30 -35.83
CA ASP A 232 -3.64 -11.33 -36.42
C ASP A 232 -4.21 -12.75 -36.35
N GLY A 233 -5.37 -12.98 -37.00
CA GLY A 233 -6.02 -14.28 -37.01
C GLY A 233 -5.24 -15.40 -37.72
N GLN A 234 -4.17 -15.07 -38.45
CA GLN A 234 -3.33 -16.02 -39.19
C GLN A 234 -1.97 -16.25 -38.51
N GLY A 235 -1.59 -15.41 -37.54
CA GLY A 235 -0.43 -15.66 -36.69
C GLY A 235 0.33 -14.41 -36.29
N ILE A 236 1.63 -14.57 -36.10
CA ILE A 236 2.54 -13.52 -35.64
C ILE A 236 2.90 -12.60 -36.81
N VAL A 237 2.80 -11.28 -36.60
CA VAL A 237 3.25 -10.25 -37.54
C VAL A 237 4.54 -9.64 -37.01
N TRP A 238 5.69 -10.25 -37.32
CA TRP A 238 6.96 -9.77 -36.80
C TRP A 238 7.28 -8.35 -37.29
N PRO A 239 7.78 -7.45 -36.42
CA PRO A 239 8.40 -6.21 -36.87
C PRO A 239 9.69 -6.54 -37.62
N ILE A 240 10.07 -5.71 -38.59
CA ILE A 240 11.22 -5.93 -39.49
C ILE A 240 12.50 -6.31 -38.74
N ALA A 241 12.74 -5.68 -37.58
CA ALA A 241 13.95 -5.92 -36.79
C ALA A 241 13.98 -7.25 -36.01
N LEU A 242 12.84 -7.95 -35.89
CA LEU A 242 12.71 -9.21 -35.14
C LEU A 242 12.24 -10.39 -36.00
N ALA A 243 12.03 -10.18 -37.31
CA ALA A 243 11.64 -11.26 -38.22
C ALA A 243 12.78 -12.31 -38.31
N PRO A 244 12.44 -13.61 -38.23
CA PRO A 244 13.43 -14.70 -38.23
C PRO A 244 14.09 -14.92 -39.60
#